data_AF-A0A919TJ69-F1
#
_entry.id   AF-A0A919TJ69-F1
#
_cell.length_a   1.000
_cell.length_b   1.000
_cell.length_c   1.000
_cell.angle_alpha   90.00
_cell.angle_beta   90.00
_cell.angle_gamma   90.00
#
_symmetry.space_group_name_H-M   'P 1'
#
loop_
_entity.id
_entity.type
_entity.pdbx_description
1 polymer ?
#
loop_
_entity_poly.entity_id
_entity_poly.type
_entity_poly.pdbx_seq_one_letter_code
_entity_poly.pdbx_strand_id
1 'polypeptide(L)'
;MAAELIADLERVYQRSKQADKELKELVAATGTRLMDLHGIGPSGAARLLIEVGVIIRFPDRGHFASWNGTAPIDASSGDQVRHRLSRAGNRQINRVLHIMATVQLRNPTEGRAYFDRKKAAGKTSMEAMRALKRRLSDIVYRQMVNDATVAMATGSGGHQGTSTNSSVTGSHPHTGSSEKSLPEPADSKLRTSMQTTS
;
A
#
# COMPACT_ATOMS: atom_id res chain seq x y z
N MET A 1 -46.83 -10.55 0.53
CA MET A 1 -46.06 -9.31 0.72
C MET A 1 -45.18 -9.30 1.96
N ALA A 2 -45.68 -9.14 3.20
CA ALA A 2 -44.78 -9.05 4.38
C ALA A 2 -43.94 -10.32 4.63
N ALA A 3 -44.53 -11.51 4.50
CA ALA A 3 -43.82 -12.78 4.68
C ALA A 3 -42.74 -13.01 3.59
N GLU A 4 -42.99 -12.59 2.35
CA GLU A 4 -42.02 -12.69 1.25
C GLU A 4 -40.81 -11.78 1.50
N LEU A 5 -41.03 -10.55 1.97
CA LEU A 5 -39.96 -9.62 2.31
C LEU A 5 -39.06 -10.14 3.44
N ILE A 6 -39.65 -10.82 4.44
CA ILE A 6 -38.89 -11.45 5.52
C ILE A 6 -38.01 -12.59 4.97
N ALA A 7 -38.58 -13.46 4.13
CA ALA A 7 -37.83 -14.56 3.51
C ALA A 7 -36.68 -14.04 2.62
N ASP A 8 -36.89 -12.95 1.88
CA ASP A 8 -35.84 -12.33 1.07
C ASP A 8 -34.73 -11.72 1.94
N LEU A 9 -35.08 -11.07 3.06
CA LEU A 9 -34.10 -10.54 4.01
C LEU A 9 -33.23 -11.66 4.60
N GLU A 10 -33.83 -12.77 5.02
CA GLU A 10 -33.11 -13.94 5.52
C GLU A 10 -32.17 -14.51 4.45
N ARG A 11 -32.65 -14.64 3.20
CA ARG A 11 -31.82 -15.12 2.09
C ARG A 11 -30.61 -14.21 1.85
N VAL A 12 -30.81 -12.90 1.79
CA VAL A 12 -29.71 -11.93 1.59
C VAL A 12 -28.73 -11.97 2.76
N TYR A 13 -29.22 -12.08 4.00
CA TYR A 13 -28.38 -12.21 5.18
C TYR A 13 -27.48 -13.46 5.12
N GLN A 14 -28.04 -14.63 4.78
CA GLN A 14 -27.26 -15.87 4.65
C GLN A 14 -26.23 -15.77 3.52
N ARG A 15 -26.59 -15.19 2.37
CA ARG A 15 -25.64 -14.96 1.27
C ARG A 15 -24.50 -14.04 1.67
N SER A 16 -24.78 -12.96 2.41
CA SER A 16 -23.74 -12.06 2.93
C SER A 16 -22.80 -12.80 3.88
N LYS A 17 -23.35 -13.62 4.79
CA LYS A 17 -22.56 -14.41 5.74
C LYS A 17 -21.65 -15.42 5.04
N GLN A 18 -22.15 -16.09 4.00
CA GLN A 18 -21.37 -17.03 3.22
C GLN A 18 -20.26 -16.31 2.43
N ALA A 19 -20.57 -15.19 1.79
CA ALA A 19 -19.57 -14.37 1.09
C ALA A 19 -18.48 -13.84 2.04
N ASP A 20 -18.83 -13.41 3.25
CA ASP A 20 -17.85 -12.97 4.26
C ASP A 20 -16.93 -14.11 4.70
N LYS A 21 -17.44 -15.34 4.79
CA LYS A 21 -16.65 -16.54 5.10
C LYS A 21 -15.65 -16.84 3.99
N GLU A 22 -16.11 -16.90 2.75
CA GLU A 22 -15.26 -17.12 1.57
C GLU A 22 -14.19 -16.04 1.45
N LEU A 23 -14.57 -14.77 1.65
CA LEU A 23 -13.63 -13.66 1.62
C LEU A 23 -12.56 -13.80 2.71
N LYS A 24 -12.94 -14.23 3.92
CA LYS A 24 -11.97 -14.47 5.00
C LYS A 24 -10.96 -15.55 4.61
N GLU A 25 -11.43 -16.66 4.02
CA GLU A 25 -10.58 -17.76 3.57
C GLU A 25 -9.62 -17.30 2.46
N LEU A 26 -10.12 -16.57 1.46
CA LEU A 26 -9.31 -16.02 0.38
C LEU A 26 -8.25 -15.03 0.89
N VAL A 27 -8.62 -14.13 1.81
CA VAL A 27 -7.66 -13.20 2.41
C VAL A 27 -6.61 -13.95 3.21
N ALA A 28 -6.99 -14.95 4.01
CA ALA A 28 -6.05 -15.76 4.78
C ALA A 28 -5.06 -16.51 3.87
N ALA A 29 -5.53 -17.02 2.73
CA ALA A 29 -4.70 -17.71 1.74
C ALA A 29 -3.61 -16.81 1.11
N THR A 30 -3.76 -15.48 1.16
CA THR A 30 -2.71 -14.55 0.69
C THR A 30 -1.48 -14.50 1.61
N GLY A 31 -1.57 -15.06 2.83
CA GLY A 31 -0.52 -14.97 3.83
C GLY A 31 -0.40 -13.59 4.49
N THR A 32 -1.28 -12.64 4.16
CA THR A 32 -1.29 -11.32 4.81
C THR A 32 -1.64 -11.43 6.29
N ARG A 33 -1.06 -10.54 7.09
CA ARG A 33 -1.37 -10.37 8.52
C ARG A 33 -2.20 -9.13 8.80
N LEU A 34 -2.80 -8.52 7.78
CA LEU A 34 -3.65 -7.34 7.93
C LEU A 34 -4.85 -7.57 8.87
N MET A 35 -5.40 -8.79 8.91
CA MET A 35 -6.51 -9.13 9.81
C MET A 35 -6.09 -9.27 11.29
N ASP A 36 -4.77 -9.33 11.58
CA ASP A 36 -4.26 -9.29 12.97
C ASP A 36 -4.41 -7.88 13.56
N LEU A 37 -4.58 -6.86 12.73
CA LEU A 37 -4.73 -5.47 13.17
C LEU A 37 -6.15 -5.24 13.71
N HIS A 38 -6.25 -4.84 14.99
CA HIS A 38 -7.54 -4.58 15.62
C HIS A 38 -8.39 -3.58 14.82
N GLY A 39 -9.57 -4.02 14.39
CA GLY A 39 -10.50 -3.23 13.59
C GLY A 39 -10.40 -3.43 12.07
N ILE A 40 -9.54 -4.34 11.60
CA ILE A 40 -9.49 -4.77 10.20
C ILE A 40 -10.10 -6.16 10.08
N GLY A 41 -11.26 -6.25 9.42
CA GLY A 41 -11.89 -7.51 9.03
C GLY A 41 -11.58 -7.91 7.58
N PRO A 42 -12.14 -9.04 7.09
CA PRO A 42 -11.88 -9.58 5.74
C PRO A 42 -12.07 -8.55 4.63
N SER A 43 -13.19 -7.82 4.62
CA SER A 43 -13.47 -6.82 3.59
C SER A 43 -12.50 -5.64 3.64
N GLY A 44 -12.04 -5.26 4.83
CA GLY A 44 -11.05 -4.20 5.01
C GLY A 44 -9.67 -4.61 4.53
N ALA A 45 -9.25 -5.84 4.86
CA ALA A 45 -7.99 -6.42 4.40
C ALA A 45 -7.99 -6.62 2.88
N ALA A 46 -9.04 -7.20 2.30
CA ALA A 46 -9.18 -7.36 0.86
C ALA A 46 -9.11 -5.99 0.14
N ARG A 47 -9.81 -4.98 0.66
CA ARG A 47 -9.77 -3.62 0.10
C ARG A 47 -8.37 -3.03 0.14
N LEU A 48 -7.63 -3.24 1.23
CA LEU A 48 -6.23 -2.83 1.33
C LEU A 48 -5.38 -3.53 0.28
N LEU A 49 -5.45 -4.85 0.15
CA LEU A 49 -4.68 -5.60 -0.85
C LEU A 49 -4.97 -5.13 -2.29
N ILE A 50 -6.24 -4.92 -2.64
CA ILE A 50 -6.65 -4.51 -4.00
C ILE A 50 -6.20 -3.08 -4.31
N GLU A 51 -6.52 -2.11 -3.44
CA GLU A 51 -6.26 -0.70 -3.73
C GLU A 51 -4.78 -0.35 -3.53
N VAL A 52 -4.10 -0.98 -2.57
CA VAL A 52 -2.68 -0.76 -2.28
C VAL A 52 -1.77 -1.57 -3.19
N GLY A 53 -2.20 -2.72 -3.71
CA GLY A 53 -1.36 -3.58 -4.56
C GLY A 53 0.02 -3.80 -3.93
N VAL A 54 1.07 -3.54 -4.71
CA VAL A 54 2.46 -3.65 -4.21
C VAL A 54 2.82 -2.44 -3.34
N ILE A 55 3.04 -2.67 -2.05
CA ILE A 55 3.33 -1.61 -1.05
C ILE A 55 4.60 -0.80 -1.38
N ILE A 56 5.59 -1.40 -2.04
CA ILE A 56 6.88 -0.78 -2.36
C ILE A 56 6.79 0.41 -3.32
N ARG A 57 5.64 0.60 -3.99
CA ARG A 57 5.39 1.80 -4.80
C ARG A 57 5.34 3.09 -3.95
N PHE A 58 5.16 2.97 -2.63
CA PHE A 58 5.20 4.08 -1.70
C PHE A 58 6.56 4.14 -1.01
N PRO A 59 7.39 5.17 -1.27
CA PRO A 59 8.73 5.28 -0.70
C PRO A 59 8.75 5.26 0.83
N ASP A 60 7.73 5.86 1.46
CA ASP A 60 7.60 5.89 2.91
C ASP A 60 6.14 5.99 3.37
N ARG A 61 5.98 5.93 4.70
CA ARG A 61 4.68 6.05 5.39
C ARG A 61 3.98 7.40 5.16
N GLY A 62 4.73 8.46 4.89
CA GLY A 62 4.22 9.80 4.59
C GLY A 62 3.59 9.83 3.19
N HIS A 63 4.24 9.27 2.19
CA HIS A 63 3.69 9.10 0.84
C HIS A 63 2.41 8.28 0.86
N PHE A 64 2.40 7.18 1.62
CA PHE A 64 1.19 6.37 1.80
C PHE A 64 0.06 7.18 2.46
N ALA A 65 0.38 7.95 3.51
CA ALA A 65 -0.59 8.79 4.21
C ALA A 65 -1.14 9.93 3.33
N SER A 66 -0.31 10.53 2.49
CA SER A 66 -0.74 11.55 1.52
C SER A 66 -1.67 10.93 0.48
N TRP A 67 -1.30 9.77 -0.07
CA TRP A 67 -2.10 9.05 -1.04
C TRP A 67 -3.44 8.56 -0.48
N ASN A 68 -3.51 8.12 0.78
CA ASN A 68 -4.77 7.68 1.39
C ASN A 68 -5.55 8.82 2.08
N GLY A 69 -5.05 10.06 2.03
CA GLY A 69 -5.70 11.23 2.59
C GLY A 69 -5.72 11.29 4.12
N THR A 70 -4.75 10.65 4.79
CA THR A 70 -4.55 10.79 6.25
C THR A 70 -3.37 11.67 6.64
N ALA A 71 -2.55 12.10 5.67
CA ALA A 71 -1.51 13.10 5.92
C ALA A 71 -2.10 14.35 6.60
N PRO A 72 -1.38 14.96 7.57
CA PRO A 72 -1.79 16.25 8.11
C PRO A 72 -1.91 17.26 6.98
N ILE A 73 -2.97 18.04 6.99
CA ILE A 73 -3.13 19.19 6.09
C ILE A 73 -2.96 20.41 6.96
N ASP A 74 -1.94 21.19 6.62
CA ASP A 74 -1.74 22.49 7.23
C ASP A 74 -2.87 23.42 6.78
N ALA A 75 -3.47 24.07 7.76
CA ALA A 75 -4.45 25.13 7.55
C ALA A 75 -4.19 26.17 8.62
N SER A 76 -3.20 27.00 8.33
CA SER A 76 -2.91 28.24 9.04
C SER A 76 -3.54 29.39 8.25
N SER A 77 -4.58 30.01 8.80
CA SER A 77 -4.72 31.47 8.73
C SER A 77 -4.45 31.99 10.13
N GLY A 78 -3.80 33.15 10.25
CA GLY A 78 -3.33 33.74 11.51
C GLY A 78 -4.21 33.42 12.73
N ASP A 79 -3.54 32.91 13.76
CA ASP A 79 -4.01 32.73 15.14
C ASP A 79 -4.90 31.52 15.51
N GLN A 80 -5.29 30.65 14.56
CA GLN A 80 -5.94 29.37 14.88
C GLN A 80 -5.55 28.26 13.88
N VAL A 81 -4.81 27.23 14.35
CA VAL A 81 -4.44 26.07 13.53
C VAL A 81 -5.64 25.11 13.42
N ARG A 82 -6.49 25.28 12.40
CA ARG A 82 -7.63 24.40 12.13
C ARG A 82 -7.41 23.57 10.87
N HIS A 83 -7.06 22.30 11.02
CA HIS A 83 -6.82 21.36 9.92
C HIS A 83 -8.07 21.11 9.05
N ARG A 84 -8.02 21.49 7.76
CA ARG A 84 -9.05 21.17 6.73
C ARG A 84 -8.99 19.68 6.33
N LEU A 85 -10.11 19.12 5.86
CA LEU A 85 -10.15 17.79 5.24
C LEU A 85 -9.67 17.87 3.79
N SER A 86 -8.66 17.09 3.41
CA SER A 86 -8.24 16.98 2.01
C SER A 86 -9.29 16.16 1.28
N ARG A 87 -9.78 16.70 0.17
CA ARG A 87 -10.58 15.96 -0.83
C ARG A 87 -9.70 15.13 -1.78
N ALA A 88 -8.38 15.30 -1.73
CA ALA A 88 -7.42 14.42 -2.38
C ALA A 88 -7.15 13.18 -1.52
N GLY A 89 -6.92 12.04 -2.18
CA GLY A 89 -6.56 10.76 -1.58
C GLY A 89 -7.61 9.66 -1.74
N ASN A 90 -7.16 8.41 -1.69
CA ASN A 90 -7.97 7.21 -1.91
C ASN A 90 -9.07 7.09 -0.83
N ARG A 91 -10.31 7.38 -1.23
CA ARG A 91 -11.48 7.38 -0.34
C ARG A 91 -11.81 6.00 0.21
N GLN A 92 -11.50 4.95 -0.53
CA GLN A 92 -11.77 3.59 -0.12
C GLN A 92 -10.86 3.20 1.04
N ILE A 93 -9.56 3.46 0.93
CA ILE A 93 -8.61 3.22 2.03
C ILE A 93 -8.89 4.13 3.22
N ASN A 94 -9.23 5.39 2.97
CA ASN A 94 -9.61 6.31 4.04
C ASN A 94 -10.83 5.82 4.83
N ARG A 95 -11.81 5.21 4.15
CA ARG A 95 -12.98 4.57 4.76
C ARG A 95 -12.58 3.36 5.59
N VAL A 96 -11.70 2.48 5.09
CA VAL A 96 -11.17 1.34 5.87
C VAL A 96 -10.51 1.84 7.16
N LEU A 97 -9.64 2.84 7.08
CA LEU A 97 -8.98 3.42 8.25
C LEU A 97 -9.96 4.10 9.23
N HIS A 98 -11.04 4.68 8.73
CA HIS A 98 -12.10 5.25 9.58
C HIS A 98 -12.89 4.17 10.32
N ILE A 99 -13.23 3.06 9.65
CA ILE A 99 -13.89 1.91 10.28
C ILE A 99 -12.96 1.32 11.34
N MET A 100 -11.69 1.08 11.01
CA MET A 100 -10.67 0.61 11.95
C MET A 100 -10.58 1.50 13.19
N ALA A 101 -10.52 2.82 13.00
CA ALA A 101 -10.51 3.78 14.11
C ALA A 101 -11.78 3.67 14.97
N THR A 102 -12.95 3.61 14.34
CA THR A 102 -14.24 3.51 15.04
C THR A 102 -14.31 2.23 15.89
N VAL A 103 -13.87 1.10 15.34
CA VAL A 103 -13.80 -0.17 16.07
C VAL A 103 -12.83 -0.06 17.25
N GLN A 104 -11.66 0.57 17.06
CA GLN A 104 -10.72 0.78 18.17
C GLN A 104 -11.28 1.66 19.28
N LEU A 105 -12.07 2.70 18.97
CA LEU A 105 -12.68 3.58 19.98
C LEU A 105 -13.77 2.89 20.81
N ARG A 106 -14.44 1.89 20.24
CA ARG A 106 -15.49 1.09 20.89
C ARG A 106 -14.96 0.04 21.86
N ASN A 107 -13.66 -0.21 21.87
CA ASN A 107 -13.02 -1.28 22.64
C ASN A 107 -11.85 -0.74 23.48
N PRO A 108 -11.44 -1.43 24.55
CA PRO A 108 -10.24 -1.07 25.30
C PRO A 108 -8.99 -1.41 24.47
N THR A 109 -8.56 -0.46 23.65
CA THR A 109 -7.42 -0.61 22.74
C THR A 109 -6.43 0.53 22.89
N GLU A 110 -5.21 0.32 22.39
CA GLU A 110 -4.20 1.37 22.34
C GLU A 110 -4.59 2.53 21.39
N GLY A 111 -5.52 2.32 20.45
CA GLY A 111 -6.12 3.40 19.66
C GLY A 111 -7.05 4.29 20.49
N ARG A 112 -7.88 3.68 21.35
CA ARG A 112 -8.72 4.40 22.31
C ARG A 112 -7.85 5.21 23.28
N ALA A 113 -6.84 4.58 23.88
CA ALA A 113 -5.92 5.27 24.78
C ALA A 113 -5.22 6.45 24.08
N TYR A 114 -4.78 6.28 22.83
CA TYR A 114 -4.18 7.37 22.06
C TYR A 114 -5.16 8.52 21.78
N PHE A 115 -6.40 8.21 21.42
CA PHE A 115 -7.45 9.22 21.21
C PHE A 115 -7.70 10.01 22.49
N ASP A 116 -7.83 9.33 23.63
CA ASP A 116 -8.06 9.94 24.94
C ASP A 116 -6.88 10.84 25.34
N ARG A 117 -5.62 10.41 25.11
CA ARG A 117 -4.43 11.26 25.30
C ARG A 117 -4.49 12.53 24.44
N LYS A 118 -4.95 12.43 23.18
CA LYS A 118 -5.10 13.62 22.31
C LYS A 118 -6.22 14.55 22.79
N LYS A 119 -7.32 14.00 23.29
CA LYS A 119 -8.40 14.76 23.92
C LYS A 119 -7.93 15.49 25.18
N ALA A 120 -7.17 14.82 26.04
CA ALA A 120 -6.57 15.41 27.24
C ALA A 120 -5.58 16.53 26.91
N ALA A 121 -4.86 16.43 25.79
CA ALA A 121 -3.98 17.46 25.27
C ALA A 121 -4.72 18.63 24.56
N GLY A 122 -6.02 18.82 24.82
CA GLY A 122 -6.81 19.95 24.31
C GLY A 122 -7.35 19.80 22.88
N LYS A 123 -7.10 18.68 22.18
CA LYS A 123 -7.62 18.50 20.82
C LYS A 123 -9.14 18.31 20.80
N THR A 124 -9.79 18.83 19.77
CA THR A 124 -11.19 18.50 19.46
C THR A 124 -11.32 17.00 19.11
N SER A 125 -12.55 16.47 19.20
CA SER A 125 -12.82 15.07 18.82
C SER A 125 -12.42 14.78 17.37
N MET A 126 -12.67 15.73 16.46
CA MET A 126 -12.31 15.61 15.05
C MET A 126 -10.79 15.58 14.85
N GLU A 127 -10.04 16.42 15.55
CA GLU A 127 -8.57 16.44 15.46
C GLU A 127 -7.95 15.19 16.08
N ALA A 128 -8.48 14.71 17.20
CA ALA A 128 -8.07 13.45 17.81
C ALA A 128 -8.35 12.25 16.87
N MET A 129 -9.52 12.22 16.22
CA MET A 129 -9.88 11.22 15.22
C MET A 129 -8.95 11.27 14.01
N ARG A 130 -8.62 12.47 13.50
CA ARG A 130 -7.67 12.63 12.38
C ARG A 130 -6.28 12.13 12.77
N ALA A 131 -5.81 12.48 13.97
CA ALA A 131 -4.52 12.00 14.49
C ALA A 131 -4.51 10.47 14.67
N LEU A 132 -5.61 9.87 15.12
CA LEU A 132 -5.74 8.41 15.24
C LEU A 132 -5.67 7.75 13.87
N LYS A 133 -6.45 8.23 12.89
CA LYS A 133 -6.42 7.68 11.52
C LYS A 133 -5.03 7.78 10.88
N ARG A 134 -4.32 8.89 11.10
CA ARG A 134 -2.93 9.05 10.65
C ARG A 134 -2.03 7.97 11.26
N ARG A 135 -2.14 7.71 12.56
CA ARG A 135 -1.38 6.64 13.24
C ARG A 135 -1.74 5.26 12.71
N LEU A 136 -3.03 4.98 12.49
CA LEU A 136 -3.47 3.70 11.94
C LEU A 136 -2.96 3.48 10.50
N SER A 137 -2.89 4.55 9.70
CA SER A 137 -2.23 4.51 8.39
C SER A 137 -0.77 4.05 8.49
N ASP A 138 0.00 4.53 9.48
CA ASP A 138 1.39 4.09 9.69
C ASP A 138 1.48 2.62 10.13
N ILE A 139 0.51 2.15 10.92
CA ILE A 139 0.44 0.75 11.35
C ILE A 139 0.17 -0.16 10.14
N VAL A 140 -0.83 0.19 9.33
CA VAL A 140 -1.16 -0.55 8.11
C VAL A 140 0.00 -0.57 7.13
N TYR A 141 0.63 0.58 6.86
CA TYR A 141 1.82 0.65 6.00
C TYR A 141 2.91 -0.31 6.47
N ARG A 142 3.28 -0.25 7.76
CA ARG A 142 4.30 -1.13 8.33
C ARG A 142 3.93 -2.61 8.21
N GLN A 143 2.67 -2.96 8.45
CA GLN A 143 2.22 -4.34 8.31
C GLN A 143 2.35 -4.83 6.87
N MET A 144 1.93 -4.02 5.89
CA MET A 144 2.04 -4.40 4.47
C MET A 144 3.48 -4.50 4.00
N VAL A 145 4.38 -3.64 4.50
CA VAL A 145 5.83 -3.77 4.25
C VAL A 145 6.36 -5.08 4.83
N ASN A 146 6.01 -5.40 6.07
CA ASN A 146 6.42 -6.67 6.71
C ASN A 146 5.92 -7.89 5.93
N ASP A 147 4.65 -7.89 5.52
CA ASP A 147 4.05 -8.96 4.72
C ASP A 147 4.82 -9.14 3.39
N ALA A 148 5.16 -8.04 2.71
CA ALA A 148 5.94 -8.07 1.47
C ALA A 148 7.37 -8.59 1.69
N THR A 149 8.03 -8.18 2.77
CA THR A 149 9.38 -8.68 3.12
C THR A 149 9.37 -10.18 3.40
N VAL A 150 8.38 -10.67 4.15
CA VAL A 150 8.23 -12.11 4.42
C VAL A 150 7.98 -12.88 3.13
N ALA A 151 7.10 -12.40 2.26
CA ALA A 151 6.81 -13.04 0.98
C ALA A 151 8.07 -13.15 0.08
N MET A 152 8.88 -12.09 0.01
CA MET A 152 10.13 -12.10 -0.75
C MET A 152 11.16 -13.08 -0.17
N ALA A 153 11.29 -13.16 1.15
CA ALA A 153 12.20 -14.09 1.82
C ALA A 153 11.80 -15.55 1.56
N THR A 154 10.51 -15.86 1.52
CA THR A 154 10.01 -17.21 1.23
C THR A 154 10.13 -17.62 -0.24
N GLY A 155 10.24 -16.65 -1.18
CA GLY A 155 10.33 -16.91 -2.62
C GLY A 155 11.73 -17.25 -3.14
N SER A 156 12.79 -17.04 -2.35
CA SER A 156 14.19 -17.23 -2.79
C SER A 156 14.76 -18.65 -2.56
N GLY A 157 13.93 -19.63 -2.18
CA GLY A 157 14.36 -20.99 -1.81
C GLY A 157 14.59 -21.99 -2.96
N GLY A 158 14.67 -21.56 -4.22
CA GLY A 158 14.60 -22.44 -5.38
C GLY A 158 15.72 -22.29 -6.41
N HIS A 159 16.98 -22.52 -6.03
CA HIS A 159 17.97 -23.09 -6.96
C HIS A 159 19.10 -23.77 -6.16
N GLN A 160 18.90 -25.05 -5.84
CA GLN A 160 20.02 -25.95 -5.54
C GLN A 160 20.61 -26.45 -6.86
N GLY A 161 21.94 -26.51 -6.89
CA GLY A 161 22.74 -26.60 -8.10
C GLY A 161 22.55 -27.86 -8.93
N THR A 162 22.94 -27.74 -10.19
CA THR A 162 23.49 -28.84 -10.96
C THR A 162 24.67 -28.29 -11.74
N SER A 163 25.83 -28.27 -11.08
CA SER A 163 27.12 -28.22 -11.77
C SER A 163 27.37 -29.62 -12.34
N THR A 164 26.82 -29.91 -13.51
CA THR A 164 27.28 -31.07 -14.28
C THR A 164 28.45 -30.62 -15.15
N ASN A 165 29.65 -31.03 -14.71
CA ASN A 165 30.84 -31.06 -15.55
C ASN A 165 30.57 -31.94 -16.78
N SER A 166 30.58 -31.34 -17.96
CA SER A 166 30.66 -32.09 -19.22
C SER A 166 31.77 -31.51 -20.08
N SER A 167 32.88 -32.23 -20.11
CA SER A 167 33.97 -32.12 -21.07
C SER A 167 33.60 -32.93 -22.32
N VAL A 168 33.62 -32.34 -23.52
CA VAL A 168 33.87 -33.06 -24.79
C VAL A 168 34.58 -32.13 -25.80
N THR A 169 35.63 -32.71 -26.39
CA THR A 169 36.51 -32.22 -27.45
C THR A 169 35.84 -32.08 -28.82
N GLY A 170 36.22 -31.02 -29.55
CA GLY A 170 36.56 -31.08 -30.99
C GLY A 170 35.45 -30.88 -32.03
N SER A 171 35.54 -29.81 -32.82
CA SER A 171 35.83 -29.84 -34.28
C SER A 171 35.54 -28.48 -34.95
N HIS A 172 36.52 -27.91 -35.63
CA HIS A 172 36.32 -26.88 -36.68
C HIS A 172 35.78 -27.57 -37.96
N PRO A 173 35.03 -26.87 -38.85
CA PRO A 173 35.70 -26.21 -39.98
C PRO A 173 35.08 -24.89 -40.50
N HIS A 174 35.88 -24.28 -41.38
CA HIS A 174 35.75 -23.04 -42.16
C HIS A 174 34.45 -22.81 -42.95
N THR A 175 34.11 -21.52 -43.15
CA THR A 175 33.71 -20.80 -44.39
C THR A 175 32.94 -19.52 -43.98
N GLY A 176 33.14 -18.29 -44.46
CA GLY A 176 34.06 -17.64 -45.39
C GLY A 176 33.61 -16.15 -45.53
N SER A 177 34.57 -15.26 -45.87
CA SER A 177 34.42 -13.95 -46.56
C SER A 177 33.63 -12.81 -45.89
N SER A 178 34.30 -11.73 -45.41
CA SER A 178 34.56 -10.42 -46.09
C SER A 178 33.30 -9.64 -46.47
N GLU A 179 33.17 -8.31 -46.36
CA GLU A 179 33.99 -7.17 -45.92
C GLU A 179 32.99 -5.99 -45.89
N LYS A 180 32.77 -5.34 -44.74
CA LYS A 180 33.16 -3.95 -44.46
C LYS A 180 33.18 -2.97 -45.65
N SER A 181 32.23 -2.03 -45.65
CA SER A 181 32.37 -0.70 -46.26
C SER A 181 32.01 0.38 -45.22
N LEU A 182 32.99 1.23 -44.92
CA LEU A 182 32.84 2.62 -44.44
C LEU A 182 32.89 3.55 -45.70
N PRO A 183 32.56 4.87 -45.67
CA PRO A 183 32.78 5.82 -44.57
C PRO A 183 31.71 6.95 -44.35
N GLU A 184 31.93 7.70 -43.27
CA GLU A 184 31.48 9.08 -42.93
C GLU A 184 31.69 10.11 -44.09
N PRO A 185 31.21 11.38 -44.07
CA PRO A 185 31.23 12.32 -42.93
C PRO A 185 30.10 13.39 -42.84
N ALA A 186 30.09 14.16 -41.74
CA ALA A 186 30.13 15.64 -41.70
C ALA A 186 29.29 16.30 -40.59
N ASP A 187 30.02 16.90 -39.64
CA ASP A 187 29.85 18.23 -39.02
C ASP A 187 28.47 18.87 -38.87
N SER A 188 28.09 19.18 -37.63
CA SER A 188 27.63 20.53 -37.32
C SER A 188 28.04 20.96 -35.90
N LYS A 189 28.78 22.08 -35.87
CA LYS A 189 29.21 22.81 -34.68
C LYS A 189 28.04 23.62 -34.12
N LEU A 190 27.88 23.64 -32.81
CA LEU A 190 27.24 24.77 -32.12
C LEU A 190 28.04 25.16 -30.87
N ARG A 191 28.73 26.29 -31.05
CA ARG A 191 29.28 27.26 -30.09
C ARG A 191 28.08 27.80 -29.25
N THR A 192 28.14 28.14 -27.96
CA THR A 192 29.00 29.12 -27.30
C THR A 192 28.77 29.12 -25.78
N SER A 193 29.88 29.06 -25.04
CA SER A 193 30.28 29.76 -23.79
C SER A 193 29.29 30.22 -22.72
N MET A 194 29.60 29.81 -21.48
CA MET A 194 29.40 30.57 -20.24
C MET A 194 30.45 31.69 -20.08
N GLN A 195 30.15 32.73 -19.28
CA GLN A 195 30.96 33.34 -18.19
C GLN A 195 30.34 34.72 -17.81
N THR A 196 29.91 35.00 -16.57
CA THR A 196 30.60 35.43 -15.31
C THR A 196 30.80 36.96 -15.15
N THR A 197 30.47 37.45 -13.94
CA THR A 197 30.90 38.66 -13.19
C THR A 197 30.60 40.08 -13.72
N SER A 198 29.77 40.84 -13.00
CA SER A 198 30.16 41.83 -11.97
C SER A 198 28.92 42.30 -11.20
#